data_AF-A0A0D0BDX5-F1
#
_entry.id   AF-A0A0D0BDX5-F1
#
_cell.length_a   1.000
_cell.length_b   1.000
_cell.length_c   1.000
_cell.angle_alpha   90.00
_cell.angle_beta   90.00
_cell.angle_gamma   90.00
#
_symmetry.space_group_name_H-M   'P 1'
#
loop_
_entity.id
_entity.type
_entity.pdbx_description
1 polymer ?
#
loop_
_entity_poly.entity_id
_entity_poly.type
_entity_poly.pdbx_seq_one_letter_code
_entity_poly.pdbx_strand_id
1 'polypeptide(L)'
;MKRDHMPLSDEEDRCTKTRVVGQQSPGTRKMITSLEKEVESLQQETNCQKATAKKAENDSKQKQKELDKAMEEILNWVPEAIHDAHNRRDSMYHLLRQTSVELMNCQRKLKMPLTGIPTEDKTGAHENDDHNDSNRDTSDISVLLADELIKAKKAHKEEIACLQEEIASLRYELTELKAKHANCNHDSCPQHTKVSNESFTIMHLPLVHGPIPLLTLPREAHNASWFKDAFQFLNLNLGAPYTALINRWIELERLNNWQTVTTGLTNVN
;
A
#
# COMPACT_ATOMS: atom_id res chain seq x y z
N MET A 1 32.78 -45.90 22.92
CA MET A 1 33.91 -44.96 23.01
C MET A 1 33.68 -44.04 24.20
N LYS A 2 34.38 -44.30 25.29
CA LYS A 2 34.44 -43.44 26.47
C LYS A 2 35.35 -42.26 26.14
N ARG A 3 34.99 -41.05 26.57
CA ARG A 3 35.96 -39.98 26.78
C ARG A 3 35.86 -39.53 28.23
N ASP A 4 37.05 -39.44 28.78
CA ASP A 4 37.34 -39.45 30.19
C ASP A 4 37.09 -38.10 30.84
N HIS A 5 36.83 -38.18 32.15
CA HIS A 5 37.00 -37.09 33.08
C HIS A 5 38.45 -36.62 33.10
N MET A 6 38.68 -35.31 33.11
CA MET A 6 39.62 -34.74 34.07
C MET A 6 39.21 -33.31 34.47
N PRO A 7 39.30 -32.98 35.76
CA PRO A 7 39.09 -31.64 36.31
C PRO A 7 40.35 -30.79 36.14
N LEU A 8 40.20 -29.52 35.83
CA LEU A 8 41.29 -28.55 35.82
C LEU A 8 41.16 -27.62 37.04
N SER A 9 42.07 -27.89 37.99
CA SER A 9 42.73 -26.99 38.93
C SER A 9 41.89 -26.02 39.77
N ASP A 10 41.73 -26.43 41.02
CA ASP A 10 41.87 -25.57 42.20
C ASP A 10 43.31 -25.02 42.26
N GLU A 11 43.49 -23.70 42.22
CA GLU A 11 44.41 -22.89 43.03
C GLU A 11 44.43 -21.45 42.48
N GLU A 12 44.72 -20.50 43.37
CA GLU A 12 44.91 -19.07 43.14
C GLU A 12 43.65 -18.18 43.08
N ASP A 13 43.09 -17.91 44.26
CA ASP A 13 43.27 -16.56 44.79
C ASP A 13 43.23 -16.56 46.32
N ARG A 14 44.41 -16.76 46.92
CA ARG A 14 44.68 -16.44 48.32
C ARG A 14 44.60 -14.93 48.46
N CYS A 15 43.38 -14.43 48.67
CA CYS A 15 43.17 -13.04 49.08
C CYS A 15 43.69 -12.88 50.51
N THR A 16 44.98 -12.56 50.60
CA THR A 16 45.64 -12.14 51.84
C THR A 16 44.97 -10.86 52.30
N LYS A 17 44.04 -10.99 53.25
CA LYS A 17 43.41 -9.86 53.94
C LYS A 17 44.44 -9.24 54.89
N THR A 18 45.41 -8.52 54.34
CA THR A 18 46.28 -7.62 55.09
C THR A 18 45.42 -6.50 55.65
N ARG A 19 44.99 -6.66 56.90
CA ARG A 19 44.35 -5.60 57.68
C ARG A 19 45.42 -4.59 58.07
N VAL A 20 45.73 -3.68 57.15
CA VAL A 20 46.49 -2.46 57.47
C VAL A 20 45.58 -1.60 58.35
N VAL A 21 45.77 -1.69 59.67
CA VAL A 21 45.16 -0.77 60.64
C VAL A 21 45.94 0.54 60.60
N GLY A 22 45.82 1.26 59.50
CA GLY A 22 46.17 2.68 59.44
C GLY A 22 45.00 3.49 59.95
N GLN A 23 45.22 4.45 60.84
CA GLN A 23 44.21 5.44 61.20
C GLN A 23 43.74 6.16 59.91
N GLN A 24 42.61 5.73 59.36
CA GLN A 24 41.98 6.43 58.24
C GLN A 24 41.57 7.82 58.72
N SER A 25 42.22 8.83 58.14
CA SER A 25 41.83 10.23 58.22
C SER A 25 40.32 10.37 57.95
N PRO A 26 39.62 11.31 58.61
CA PRO A 26 38.21 11.58 58.34
C PRO A 26 37.90 11.85 56.85
N GLY A 27 38.89 12.37 56.11
CA GLY A 27 38.78 12.60 54.66
C GLY A 27 38.75 11.30 53.84
N THR A 28 39.60 10.32 54.18
CA THR A 28 39.64 9.03 53.47
C THR A 28 38.39 8.20 53.75
N ARG A 29 37.81 8.26 54.96
CA ARG A 29 36.53 7.57 55.25
C ARG A 29 35.37 8.13 54.43
N LYS A 30 35.26 9.45 54.32
CA LYS A 30 34.23 10.10 53.49
C LYS A 30 34.37 9.72 52.02
N MET A 31 35.60 9.67 51.51
CA MET A 31 35.88 9.28 50.13
C MET A 31 35.49 7.83 49.86
N ILE A 32 35.83 6.90 50.76
CA ILE A 32 35.44 5.48 50.65
C ILE A 32 33.92 5.34 50.64
N THR A 33 33.20 6.00 51.56
CA THR A 33 31.72 5.94 51.58
C THR A 33 31.06 6.55 50.33
N SER A 34 31.72 7.51 49.69
CA SER A 34 31.24 8.11 48.44
C SER A 34 31.40 7.14 47.28
N LEU A 35 32.57 6.50 47.18
CA LEU A 35 32.85 5.50 46.14
C LEU A 35 31.98 4.25 46.31
N GLU A 36 31.71 3.81 47.54
CA GLU A 36 30.80 2.69 47.80
C GLU A 36 29.38 2.98 47.28
N LYS A 37 28.87 4.19 47.51
CA LYS A 37 27.56 4.61 46.98
C LYS A 37 27.54 4.72 45.46
N GLU A 38 28.63 5.18 44.86
CA GLU A 38 28.76 5.27 43.40
C GLU A 38 28.78 3.89 42.76
N VAL A 39 29.52 2.94 43.33
CA VAL A 39 29.54 1.54 42.89
C VAL A 39 28.16 0.91 43.02
N GLU A 40 27.44 1.15 44.12
CA GLU A 40 26.07 0.65 44.31
C GLU A 40 25.10 1.24 43.27
N SER A 41 25.20 2.56 43.00
CA SER A 41 24.40 3.23 41.96
C SER A 41 24.68 2.67 40.57
N LEU A 42 25.95 2.48 40.20
CA LEU A 42 26.34 1.91 38.91
C LEU A 42 25.89 0.44 38.78
N GLN A 43 25.96 -0.32 39.86
CA GLN A 43 25.47 -1.70 39.90
C GLN A 43 23.95 -1.75 39.71
N GLN A 44 23.21 -0.81 40.31
CA GLN A 44 21.77 -0.71 40.11
C GLN A 44 21.41 -0.30 38.68
N GLU A 45 22.13 0.67 38.11
CA GLU A 45 21.90 1.12 36.74
C GLU A 45 22.16 0.00 35.71
N THR A 46 23.28 -0.71 35.84
CA THR A 46 23.59 -1.86 34.96
C THR A 46 22.55 -2.96 35.06
N ASN A 47 22.03 -3.23 36.26
CA ASN A 47 20.94 -4.19 36.46
C ASN A 47 19.63 -3.72 35.79
N CYS A 48 19.29 -2.44 35.91
CA CYS A 48 18.14 -1.84 35.22
C CYS A 48 18.28 -1.95 33.69
N GLN A 49 19.45 -1.62 33.14
CA GLN A 49 19.72 -1.72 31.70
C GLN A 49 19.65 -3.17 31.20
N LYS A 50 20.14 -4.13 31.99
CA LYS A 50 20.04 -5.56 31.64
C LYS A 50 18.58 -6.03 31.61
N ALA A 51 17.74 -5.54 32.52
CA ALA A 51 16.31 -5.85 32.55
C ALA A 51 15.57 -5.24 31.34
N THR A 52 15.87 -4.00 30.97
CA THR A 52 15.27 -3.36 29.79
C THR A 52 15.70 -4.04 28.50
N ALA A 53 16.98 -4.39 28.36
CA ALA A 53 17.49 -5.14 27.21
C ALA A 53 16.80 -6.50 27.06
N LYS A 54 16.67 -7.26 28.16
CA LYS A 54 15.98 -8.56 28.16
C LYS A 54 14.50 -8.43 27.81
N LYS A 55 13.83 -7.36 28.27
CA LYS A 55 12.45 -7.07 27.89
C LYS A 55 12.34 -6.77 26.40
N ALA A 56 13.20 -5.90 25.87
CA ALA A 56 13.21 -5.56 24.44
C ALA A 56 13.50 -6.78 23.57
N GLU A 57 14.39 -7.68 24.00
CA GLU A 57 14.68 -8.94 23.31
C GLU A 57 13.44 -9.85 23.27
N ASN A 58 12.73 -9.99 24.39
CA ASN A 58 11.50 -10.78 24.45
C ASN A 58 10.39 -10.18 23.58
N ASP A 59 10.21 -8.86 23.62
CA ASP A 59 9.23 -8.15 22.79
C ASP A 59 9.55 -8.32 21.29
N SER A 60 10.83 -8.28 20.92
CA SER A 60 11.28 -8.55 19.54
C SER A 60 10.98 -9.98 19.11
N LYS A 61 11.28 -10.98 19.95
CA LYS A 61 10.95 -12.40 19.66
C LYS A 61 9.45 -12.63 19.54
N GLN A 62 8.65 -11.96 20.36
CA GLN A 62 7.19 -12.05 20.29
C GLN A 62 6.66 -11.47 18.97
N LYS A 63 7.14 -10.28 18.59
CA LYS A 63 6.77 -9.67 17.29
C LYS A 63 7.17 -10.54 16.10
N GLN A 64 8.32 -11.22 16.17
CA GLN A 64 8.71 -12.16 15.12
C GLN A 64 7.72 -13.32 14.99
N LYS A 65 7.29 -13.92 16.11
CA LYS A 65 6.28 -14.99 16.09
C LYS A 65 4.93 -14.54 15.54
N GLU A 66 4.51 -13.32 15.86
CA GLU A 66 3.28 -12.73 15.33
C GLU A 66 3.37 -12.50 13.82
N LEU A 67 4.52 -12.02 13.34
CA LEU A 67 4.78 -11.86 11.91
C LEU A 67 4.77 -13.21 11.18
N ASP A 68 5.45 -14.22 11.72
CA ASP A 68 5.51 -15.55 11.12
C ASP A 68 4.10 -16.17 11.01
N LYS A 69 3.28 -16.02 12.07
CA LYS A 69 1.89 -16.47 12.06
C LYS A 69 1.04 -15.73 11.03
N ALA A 70 1.17 -14.40 10.95
CA ALA A 70 0.44 -13.61 9.97
C ALA A 70 0.82 -13.97 8.53
N MET A 71 2.09 -14.26 8.26
CA MET A 71 2.51 -14.76 6.95
C MET A 71 1.87 -16.11 6.63
N GLU A 72 1.84 -17.04 7.58
CA GLU A 72 1.21 -18.35 7.37
C GLU A 72 -0.29 -18.21 7.06
N GLU A 73 -1.00 -17.33 7.77
CA GLU A 73 -2.41 -17.02 7.49
C GLU A 73 -2.60 -16.45 6.07
N ILE A 74 -1.75 -15.52 5.63
CA ILE A 74 -1.81 -14.96 4.27
C ILE A 74 -1.49 -16.02 3.22
N LEU A 75 -0.48 -16.85 3.46
CA LEU A 75 -0.06 -17.90 2.53
C LEU A 75 -1.14 -18.97 2.34
N ASN A 76 -2.00 -19.19 3.33
CA ASN A 76 -3.15 -20.09 3.21
C ASN A 76 -4.36 -19.39 2.56
N TRP A 77 -4.63 -18.14 2.92
CA TRP A 77 -5.80 -17.40 2.42
C TRP A 77 -5.68 -17.01 0.94
N VAL A 78 -4.51 -16.59 0.48
CA VAL A 78 -4.33 -16.10 -0.90
C VAL A 78 -4.63 -17.19 -1.94
N PRO A 79 -4.10 -18.43 -1.84
CA PRO A 79 -4.46 -19.51 -2.76
C PRO A 79 -5.95 -19.85 -2.73
N GLU A 80 -6.59 -19.88 -1.56
CA GLU A 80 -8.03 -20.13 -1.43
C GLU A 80 -8.84 -19.03 -2.13
N ALA A 81 -8.51 -17.76 -1.89
CA ALA A 81 -9.19 -16.63 -2.52
C ALA A 81 -9.04 -16.65 -4.05
N ILE A 82 -7.86 -17.00 -4.57
CA ILE A 82 -7.62 -17.17 -6.01
C ILE A 82 -8.46 -18.32 -6.56
N HIS A 83 -8.47 -19.47 -5.87
CA HIS A 83 -9.25 -20.63 -6.28
C HIS A 83 -10.74 -20.33 -6.33
N ASP A 84 -11.28 -19.67 -5.32
CA ASP A 84 -12.68 -19.25 -5.25
C ASP A 84 -13.04 -18.27 -6.38
N ALA A 85 -12.18 -17.31 -6.67
CA ALA A 85 -12.39 -16.37 -7.77
C ALA A 85 -12.44 -17.09 -9.13
N HIS A 86 -11.54 -18.05 -9.35
CA HIS A 86 -11.56 -18.89 -10.55
C HIS A 86 -12.83 -19.72 -10.65
N ASN A 87 -13.23 -20.40 -9.57
CA ASN A 87 -14.46 -21.20 -9.54
C ASN A 87 -15.71 -20.36 -9.85
N ARG A 88 -15.81 -19.15 -9.29
CA ARG A 88 -16.92 -18.22 -9.58
C ARG A 88 -16.94 -17.81 -11.05
N ARG A 89 -15.77 -17.47 -11.59
CA ARG A 89 -15.62 -17.07 -12.99
C ARG A 89 -16.02 -18.21 -13.93
N ASP A 90 -15.55 -19.42 -13.66
CA ASP A 90 -15.81 -20.59 -14.50
C ASP A 90 -17.31 -20.97 -14.42
N SER A 91 -17.93 -20.87 -13.25
CA SER A 91 -19.38 -21.02 -13.08
C SER A 91 -20.18 -20.00 -13.90
N MET A 92 -19.78 -18.72 -13.88
CA MET A 92 -20.38 -17.69 -14.74
C MET A 92 -20.24 -18.00 -16.23
N TYR A 93 -19.07 -18.47 -16.67
CA TYR A 93 -18.87 -18.87 -18.07
C TYR A 93 -19.74 -20.06 -18.46
N HIS A 94 -19.91 -21.05 -17.57
CA HIS A 94 -20.84 -22.15 -17.80
C HIS A 94 -22.27 -21.66 -17.94
N LEU A 95 -22.72 -20.76 -17.07
CA LEU A 95 -24.05 -20.18 -17.16
C LEU A 95 -24.25 -19.39 -18.46
N LEU A 96 -23.26 -18.58 -18.86
CA LEU A 96 -23.31 -17.82 -20.12
C LEU A 96 -23.39 -18.74 -21.34
N ARG A 97 -22.64 -19.85 -21.35
CA ARG A 97 -22.72 -20.85 -22.41
C ARG A 97 -24.10 -21.50 -22.46
N GLN A 98 -24.67 -21.84 -21.31
CA GLN A 98 -26.00 -22.41 -21.24
C GLN A 98 -27.06 -21.45 -21.79
N THR A 99 -27.07 -20.19 -21.33
CA THR A 99 -28.04 -19.18 -21.79
C THR A 99 -27.87 -18.86 -23.28
N SER A 100 -26.63 -18.88 -23.79
CA SER A 100 -26.36 -18.73 -25.23
C SER A 100 -26.98 -19.86 -26.06
N VAL A 101 -26.91 -21.10 -25.57
CA VAL A 101 -27.55 -22.26 -26.21
C VAL A 101 -29.08 -22.13 -26.18
N GLU A 102 -29.65 -21.71 -25.05
CA GLU A 102 -31.09 -21.47 -24.93
C GLU A 102 -31.55 -20.35 -25.88
N LEU A 103 -30.79 -19.27 -26.00
CA LEU A 103 -31.05 -18.17 -26.93
C LEU A 103 -31.04 -18.65 -28.38
N MET A 104 -30.03 -19.42 -28.79
CA MET A 104 -29.97 -20.00 -30.15
C MET A 104 -31.18 -20.92 -30.42
N ASN A 105 -31.61 -21.69 -29.43
CA ASN A 105 -32.81 -22.52 -29.56
C ASN A 105 -34.08 -21.68 -29.74
N CYS A 106 -34.21 -20.54 -29.04
CA CYS A 106 -35.30 -19.60 -29.21
C CYS A 106 -35.28 -18.92 -30.58
N GLN A 107 -34.11 -18.45 -31.04
CA GLN A 107 -33.93 -17.87 -32.38
C GLN A 107 -34.33 -18.86 -33.48
N ARG A 108 -33.96 -20.14 -33.35
CA ARG A 108 -34.34 -21.21 -34.28
C ARG A 108 -35.86 -21.42 -34.32
N LYS A 109 -36.53 -21.43 -33.16
CA LYS A 109 -38.01 -21.53 -33.07
C LYS A 109 -38.70 -20.34 -33.74
N LEU A 110 -38.10 -19.15 -33.65
CA LEU A 110 -38.61 -17.91 -34.23
C LEU A 110 -38.22 -17.70 -35.70
N LYS A 111 -37.48 -18.63 -36.32
CA LYS A 111 -36.95 -18.54 -37.70
C LYS A 111 -36.15 -17.26 -37.96
N MET A 112 -35.50 -16.71 -36.94
CA MET A 112 -34.59 -15.58 -37.12
C MET A 112 -33.25 -16.06 -37.68
N PRO A 113 -32.53 -15.24 -38.48
CA PRO A 113 -31.17 -15.54 -38.87
C PRO A 113 -30.31 -15.77 -37.63
N LEU A 114 -29.52 -16.84 -37.61
CA LEU A 114 -28.56 -17.06 -36.53
C LEU A 114 -27.55 -15.90 -36.57
N THR A 115 -27.54 -15.08 -35.54
CA THR A 115 -26.44 -14.16 -35.26
C THR A 115 -25.22 -15.02 -34.94
N GLY A 116 -24.35 -15.21 -35.92
CA GLY A 116 -23.17 -16.05 -35.81
C GLY A 116 -22.24 -15.54 -34.71
N ILE A 117 -21.94 -16.42 -33.76
CA ILE A 117 -20.71 -16.33 -32.97
C ILE A 117 -19.60 -16.84 -33.91
N PRO A 118 -18.44 -16.17 -34.02
CA PRO A 118 -17.31 -16.69 -34.78
C PRO A 118 -16.92 -18.06 -34.21
N THR A 119 -17.18 -19.11 -34.98
CA THR A 119 -16.60 -20.42 -34.73
C THR A 119 -15.13 -20.34 -35.12
N GLU A 120 -14.25 -20.34 -34.13
CA GLU A 120 -12.82 -20.59 -34.34
C GLU A 120 -12.63 -22.04 -34.83
N ASP A 121 -12.90 -22.26 -36.11
CA ASP A 121 -12.45 -23.47 -36.80
C ASP A 121 -11.03 -23.24 -37.30
N LYS A 122 -10.09 -23.90 -36.61
CA LYS A 122 -8.70 -24.03 -37.04
C LYS A 122 -8.62 -24.89 -38.29
N THR A 123 -8.42 -24.27 -39.44
CA THR A 123 -7.75 -24.84 -40.63
C THR A 123 -6.99 -23.68 -41.27
N GLY A 124 -5.66 -23.71 -41.43
CA GLY A 124 -4.92 -24.62 -42.29
C GLY A 124 -4.42 -23.82 -43.49
N ALA A 125 -3.14 -23.41 -43.44
CA ALA A 125 -2.25 -22.89 -44.50
C ALA A 125 -2.84 -22.47 -45.87
N HIS A 126 -2.58 -21.22 -46.29
CA HIS A 126 -1.98 -20.97 -47.60
C HIS A 126 -1.29 -19.59 -47.66
N GLU A 127 -0.06 -19.60 -48.16
CA GLU A 127 0.75 -18.43 -48.49
C GLU A 127 0.28 -17.76 -49.80
N ASN A 128 0.52 -16.45 -49.87
CA ASN A 128 0.71 -15.55 -51.03
C ASN A 128 -0.44 -15.39 -52.05
N ASP A 129 -0.93 -14.16 -52.21
CA ASP A 129 -0.64 -13.41 -53.44
C ASP A 129 -0.97 -11.90 -53.33
N ASP A 130 -0.07 -11.10 -53.88
CA ASP A 130 -0.25 -9.69 -54.22
C ASP A 130 -1.32 -9.56 -55.32
N HIS A 131 -2.36 -8.74 -55.11
CA HIS A 131 -2.81 -7.82 -56.14
C HIS A 131 -3.71 -6.70 -55.61
N ASN A 132 -3.58 -5.60 -56.33
CA ASN A 132 -3.88 -4.23 -55.98
C ASN A 132 -5.31 -3.85 -56.38
N ASP A 133 -5.87 -2.92 -55.62
CA ASP A 133 -6.84 -1.90 -56.04
C ASP A 133 -8.24 -2.34 -56.53
N SER A 134 -9.20 -2.38 -55.59
CA SER A 134 -10.55 -1.88 -55.91
C SER A 134 -11.30 -1.42 -54.65
N ASN A 135 -11.80 -0.19 -54.72
CA ASN A 135 -12.86 0.41 -53.90
C ASN A 135 -12.55 0.77 -52.44
N ARG A 136 -12.13 2.03 -52.30
CA ARG A 136 -12.58 2.92 -51.22
C ARG A 136 -14.11 2.82 -51.04
N ASP A 137 -14.50 2.55 -49.80
CA ASP A 137 -15.73 2.99 -49.10
C ASP A 137 -16.32 1.94 -48.14
N THR A 138 -15.52 0.95 -47.74
CA THR A 138 -15.71 0.27 -46.47
C THR A 138 -14.38 0.27 -45.73
N SER A 139 -14.08 1.37 -45.03
CA SER A 139 -13.03 1.33 -44.01
C SER A 139 -13.42 0.26 -43.00
N ASP A 140 -12.83 -0.92 -43.13
CA ASP A 140 -13.02 -2.02 -42.20
C ASP A 140 -12.83 -1.48 -40.79
N ILE A 141 -13.83 -1.69 -39.95
CA ILE A 141 -13.84 -1.24 -38.55
C ILE A 141 -12.55 -1.68 -37.84
N SER A 142 -12.00 -2.83 -38.24
CA SER A 142 -10.71 -3.34 -37.77
C SER A 142 -9.52 -2.43 -38.09
N VAL A 143 -9.49 -1.76 -39.24
CA VAL A 143 -8.44 -0.80 -39.61
C VAL A 143 -8.56 0.48 -38.78
N LEU A 144 -9.79 0.99 -38.61
CA LEU A 144 -10.04 2.16 -37.76
C LEU A 144 -9.69 1.91 -36.29
N LEU A 145 -10.02 0.72 -35.76
CA LEU A 145 -9.64 0.31 -34.40
C LEU A 145 -8.13 0.13 -34.26
N ALA A 146 -7.45 -0.40 -35.28
CA ALA A 146 -5.99 -0.53 -35.26
C ALA A 146 -5.31 0.83 -35.24
N ASP A 147 -5.78 1.79 -36.03
CA ASP A 147 -5.24 3.15 -36.05
C ASP A 147 -5.47 3.88 -34.72
N GLU A 148 -6.65 3.76 -34.12
CA GLU A 148 -6.94 4.38 -32.81
C GLU A 148 -6.12 3.70 -31.69
N LEU A 149 -5.90 2.39 -31.76
CA LEU A 149 -5.00 1.67 -30.84
C LEU A 149 -3.56 2.15 -30.97
N ILE A 150 -3.07 2.36 -32.19
CA ILE A 150 -1.71 2.87 -32.43
C ILE A 150 -1.59 4.30 -31.87
N LYS A 151 -2.61 5.13 -32.06
CA LYS A 151 -2.66 6.51 -31.56
C LYS A 151 -2.71 6.56 -30.03
N ALA A 152 -3.57 5.77 -29.40
CA ALA A 152 -3.66 5.67 -27.94
C ALA A 152 -2.35 5.13 -27.33
N LYS A 153 -1.75 4.11 -27.97
CA LYS A 153 -0.46 3.57 -27.55
C LYS A 153 0.66 4.62 -27.62
N LYS A 154 0.65 5.48 -28.64
CA LYS A 154 1.61 6.57 -28.76
C LYS A 154 1.40 7.62 -27.68
N ALA A 155 0.16 8.04 -27.45
CA ALA A 155 -0.18 9.01 -26.41
C ALA A 155 0.23 8.53 -25.00
N HIS A 156 -0.06 7.27 -24.66
CA HIS A 156 0.35 6.71 -23.37
C HIS A 156 1.87 6.58 -23.24
N LYS A 157 2.58 6.30 -24.33
CA LYS A 157 4.05 6.27 -24.30
C LYS A 157 4.64 7.65 -23.99
N GLU A 158 4.05 8.71 -24.54
CA GLU A 158 4.45 10.09 -24.27
C GLU A 158 4.12 10.50 -22.82
N GLU A 159 2.94 10.13 -22.32
CA GLU A 159 2.54 10.37 -20.92
C GLU A 159 3.48 9.66 -19.92
N ILE A 160 3.83 8.40 -20.19
CA ILE A 160 4.80 7.65 -19.39
C ILE A 160 6.17 8.35 -19.38
N ALA A 161 6.62 8.88 -20.53
CA ALA A 161 7.88 9.60 -20.60
C ALA A 161 7.86 10.89 -19.77
N CYS A 162 6.77 11.68 -19.84
CA CYS A 162 6.59 12.88 -19.02
C CYS A 162 6.60 12.56 -17.51
N LEU A 163 5.88 11.52 -17.09
CA LEU A 163 5.85 11.10 -15.68
C LEU A 163 7.21 10.58 -15.20
N GLN A 164 7.97 9.91 -16.06
CA GLN A 164 9.33 9.47 -15.73
C GLN A 164 10.28 10.65 -15.52
N GLU A 165 10.15 11.71 -16.32
CA GLU A 165 10.93 12.94 -16.16
C GLU A 165 10.57 13.69 -14.86
N GLU A 166 9.28 13.78 -14.53
CA GLU A 166 8.81 14.39 -13.27
C GLU A 166 9.34 13.62 -12.06
N ILE A 167 9.29 12.27 -12.09
CA ILE A 167 9.87 11.44 -11.03
C ILE A 167 11.38 11.68 -10.90
N ALA A 168 12.10 11.83 -12.01
CA ALA A 168 13.53 12.14 -11.98
C ALA A 168 13.80 13.51 -11.35
N SER A 169 13.02 14.53 -11.70
CA SER A 169 13.12 15.88 -11.11
C SER A 169 12.85 15.86 -9.60
N LEU A 170 11.76 15.22 -9.17
CA LEU A 170 11.41 15.11 -7.75
C LEU A 170 12.47 14.34 -6.95
N ARG A 171 13.07 13.31 -7.53
CA ARG A 171 14.20 12.59 -6.91
C ARG A 171 15.41 13.49 -6.76
N TYR A 172 15.72 14.30 -7.76
CA TYR A 172 16.81 15.27 -7.69
C TYR A 172 16.57 16.31 -6.58
N GLU A 173 15.38 16.93 -6.54
CA GLU A 173 15.02 17.90 -5.49
C GLU A 173 15.12 17.30 -4.08
N LEU A 174 14.68 16.05 -3.91
CA LEU A 174 14.77 15.35 -2.63
C LEU A 174 16.23 15.08 -2.22
N THR A 175 17.09 14.75 -3.18
CA THR A 175 18.54 14.59 -2.91
C THR A 175 19.21 15.93 -2.57
N GLU A 176 18.81 17.01 -3.25
CA GLU A 176 19.31 18.36 -2.96
C GLU A 176 18.86 18.85 -1.59
N LEU A 177 17.60 18.61 -1.22
CA LEU A 177 17.05 18.97 0.09
C LEU A 177 17.74 18.20 1.22
N LYS A 178 18.01 16.90 1.01
CA LYS A 178 18.79 16.07 1.94
C LYS A 178 20.22 16.58 2.09
N ALA A 179 20.88 16.98 1.00
CA ALA A 179 22.23 17.53 1.05
C ALA A 179 22.26 18.89 1.78
N LYS A 180 21.28 19.77 1.54
CA LYS A 180 21.14 21.04 2.26
C LYS A 180 20.92 20.83 3.76
N HIS A 181 20.09 19.86 4.15
CA HIS A 181 19.89 19.52 5.55
C HIS A 181 21.14 18.90 6.20
N ALA A 182 21.92 18.11 5.46
CA ALA A 182 23.18 17.54 5.94
C ALA A 182 24.30 18.59 6.09
N ASN A 183 24.29 19.66 5.30
CA ASN A 183 25.26 20.77 5.36
C ASN A 183 24.89 21.92 6.31
N CYS A 184 23.73 21.86 6.97
CA CYS A 184 23.42 22.77 8.06
C CYS A 184 24.24 22.42 9.30
N ASN A 185 25.43 23.02 9.44
CA ASN A 185 26.23 22.97 10.66
C ASN A 185 25.48 23.63 11.83
N HIS A 186 25.51 22.95 12.97
CA HIS A 186 24.68 23.15 14.16
C HIS A 186 24.90 24.45 14.98
N ASP A 187 25.63 25.45 14.48
CA ASP A 187 26.14 26.54 15.33
C ASP A 187 25.52 27.94 15.09
N SER A 188 24.48 28.08 14.27
CA SER A 188 23.72 29.34 14.21
C SER A 188 22.23 29.15 13.95
N CYS A 189 21.53 28.52 14.90
CA CYS A 189 20.07 28.61 14.97
C CYS A 189 19.68 29.15 16.35
N PRO A 190 18.94 30.26 16.47
CA PRO A 190 18.65 30.89 17.77
C PRO A 190 17.79 29.96 18.62
N GLN A 191 18.28 29.62 19.80
CA GLN A 191 17.50 28.87 20.78
C GLN A 191 16.41 29.74 21.42
N HIS A 192 15.25 29.10 21.59
CA HIS A 192 14.14 29.45 22.48
C HIS A 192 13.21 30.59 22.06
N THR A 193 12.23 30.24 21.24
CA THR A 193 10.83 30.52 21.59
C THR A 193 10.20 29.23 22.11
N LYS A 194 9.61 29.29 23.32
CA LYS A 194 8.67 28.28 23.80
C LYS A 194 7.49 28.28 22.83
N VAL A 195 7.43 27.30 21.94
CA VAL A 195 6.24 26.96 21.16
C VAL A 195 5.88 25.53 21.49
N SER A 196 4.62 25.37 21.87
CA SER A 196 3.91 24.13 22.15
C SER A 196 4.24 23.05 21.12
N ASN A 197 4.37 21.80 21.59
CA ASN A 197 4.72 20.61 20.82
C ASN A 197 3.97 20.51 19.47
N GLU A 198 4.61 20.98 18.39
CA GLU A 198 4.27 20.67 17.01
C GLU A 198 5.35 19.74 16.46
N SER A 199 5.00 18.47 16.48
CA SER A 199 5.78 17.35 15.98
C SER A 199 5.89 17.41 14.46
N PHE A 200 7.09 17.13 13.95
CA PHE A 200 7.39 16.85 12.55
C PHE A 200 6.26 16.07 11.85
N THR A 201 5.57 16.73 10.92
CA THR A 201 4.61 16.08 10.03
C THR A 201 5.41 15.36 8.94
N ILE A 202 5.82 14.13 9.22
CA ILE A 202 5.68 13.09 8.18
C ILE A 202 4.25 13.28 7.68
N MET A 203 4.03 13.45 6.37
CA MET A 203 2.69 13.42 5.77
C MET A 203 2.09 12.01 5.88
N HIS A 204 2.06 11.46 7.10
CA HIS A 204 0.97 10.63 7.56
C HIS A 204 -0.26 11.50 7.43
N LEU A 205 -1.02 11.25 6.37
CA LEU A 205 -2.43 11.62 6.33
C LEU A 205 -3.02 11.25 7.70
N PRO A 206 -3.49 12.23 8.49
CA PRO A 206 -4.09 11.90 9.77
C PRO A 206 -5.34 11.08 9.46
N LEU A 207 -5.36 9.82 9.89
CA LEU A 207 -6.59 9.08 10.08
C LEU A 207 -7.30 9.80 11.23
N VAL A 208 -8.05 10.85 10.87
CA VAL A 208 -8.91 11.61 11.78
C VAL A 208 -9.97 10.63 12.26
N HIS A 209 -9.73 10.01 13.43
CA HIS A 209 -10.69 9.15 14.14
C HIS A 209 -11.77 9.96 14.88
N GLY A 210 -12.19 11.08 14.29
CA GLY A 210 -13.42 11.76 14.69
C GLY A 210 -14.58 11.25 13.84
N PRO A 211 -15.83 11.34 14.32
CA PRO A 211 -16.99 11.13 13.47
C PRO A 211 -16.99 12.24 12.41
N ILE A 212 -16.45 11.96 11.22
CA ILE A 212 -16.57 12.84 10.07
C ILE A 212 -18.07 12.92 9.76
N PRO A 213 -18.68 14.11 9.80
CA PRO A 213 -20.09 14.24 9.51
C PRO A 213 -20.33 13.80 8.07
N LEU A 214 -21.31 12.92 7.90
CA LEU A 214 -21.84 12.51 6.60
C LEU A 214 -22.13 13.76 5.76
N LEU A 215 -21.77 13.71 4.48
CA LEU A 215 -21.94 14.83 3.57
C LEU A 215 -23.42 15.16 3.44
N THR A 216 -23.75 16.45 3.37
CA THR A 216 -25.11 16.90 3.11
C THR A 216 -25.42 16.83 1.62
N LEU A 217 -26.62 16.36 1.28
CA LEU A 217 -27.06 16.32 -0.11
C LEU A 217 -27.09 17.76 -0.66
N PRO A 218 -26.40 18.04 -1.79
CA PRO A 218 -26.44 19.35 -2.44
C PRO A 218 -27.87 19.75 -2.79
N ARG A 219 -28.26 21.00 -2.49
CA ARG A 219 -29.63 21.50 -2.75
C ARG A 219 -29.96 21.50 -4.24
N GLU A 220 -28.94 21.67 -5.07
CA GLU A 220 -29.05 21.72 -6.53
C GLU A 220 -29.42 20.34 -7.11
N ALA A 221 -29.11 19.25 -6.40
CA ALA A 221 -29.33 17.89 -6.84
C ALA A 221 -30.69 17.30 -6.39
N HIS A 222 -31.55 18.08 -5.70
CA HIS A 222 -32.83 17.58 -5.20
C HIS A 222 -33.79 17.09 -6.28
N ASN A 223 -33.65 17.58 -7.52
CA ASN A 223 -34.47 17.18 -8.65
C ASN A 223 -33.96 15.91 -9.35
N ALA A 224 -32.74 15.45 -9.04
CA ALA A 224 -32.11 14.26 -9.61
C ALA A 224 -32.30 13.05 -8.68
N SER A 225 -33.38 12.30 -8.88
CA SER A 225 -33.71 11.12 -8.05
C SER A 225 -32.59 10.07 -8.04
N TRP A 226 -31.99 9.80 -9.21
CA TRP A 226 -30.87 8.86 -9.35
C TRP A 226 -29.66 9.27 -8.49
N PHE A 227 -29.37 10.56 -8.41
CA PHE A 227 -28.23 11.08 -7.67
C PHE A 227 -28.49 10.99 -6.17
N LYS A 228 -29.72 11.21 -5.72
CA LYS A 228 -30.11 11.05 -4.32
C LYS A 228 -29.86 9.63 -3.82
N ASP A 229 -30.26 8.63 -4.61
CA ASP A 229 -30.08 7.21 -4.24
C ASP A 229 -28.60 6.80 -4.26
N ALA A 230 -27.85 7.23 -5.28
CA ALA A 230 -26.41 7.01 -5.37
C ALA A 230 -25.64 7.71 -4.24
N PHE A 231 -26.02 8.94 -3.92
CA PHE A 231 -25.43 9.72 -2.83
C PHE A 231 -25.70 9.06 -1.48
N GLN A 232 -26.91 8.58 -1.20
CA GLN A 232 -27.19 7.86 0.05
C GLN A 232 -26.37 6.58 0.19
N PHE A 233 -26.15 5.85 -0.91
CA PHE A 233 -25.32 4.65 -0.90
C PHE A 233 -23.83 4.94 -0.70
N LEU A 234 -23.32 6.00 -1.35
CA LEU A 234 -21.90 6.38 -1.33
C LEU A 234 -21.51 7.29 -0.16
N ASN A 235 -22.48 7.85 0.56
CA ASN A 235 -22.23 8.67 1.73
C ASN A 235 -21.94 7.77 2.94
N LEU A 236 -20.76 7.14 2.92
CA LEU A 236 -20.22 6.31 3.98
C LEU A 236 -19.01 7.01 4.61
N ASN A 237 -18.84 6.88 5.92
CA ASN A 237 -17.66 7.41 6.60
C ASN A 237 -16.50 6.39 6.51
N LEU A 238 -15.73 6.48 5.42
CA LEU A 238 -14.53 5.66 5.18
C LEU A 238 -13.22 6.47 5.37
N GLY A 239 -13.30 7.64 6.00
CA GLY A 239 -12.17 8.52 6.24
C GLY A 239 -11.94 9.60 5.17
N ALA A 240 -11.01 10.52 5.46
CA ALA A 240 -10.78 11.74 4.69
C ALA A 240 -10.51 11.55 3.18
N PRO A 241 -9.72 10.54 2.74
CA PRO A 241 -9.48 10.32 1.31
C PRO A 241 -10.76 9.98 0.54
N TYR A 242 -11.62 9.17 1.15
CA TYR A 242 -12.89 8.79 0.56
C TYR A 242 -13.86 9.97 0.52
N THR A 243 -13.93 10.76 1.59
CA THR A 243 -14.73 11.99 1.60
C THR A 243 -14.28 12.98 0.52
N ALA A 244 -12.98 13.12 0.28
CA ALA A 244 -12.45 13.94 -0.81
C ALA A 244 -12.84 13.41 -2.20
N LEU A 245 -12.84 12.09 -2.38
CA LEU A 245 -13.30 11.45 -3.61
C LEU A 245 -14.80 11.72 -3.86
N ILE A 246 -15.64 11.55 -2.84
CA ILE A 246 -17.08 11.82 -2.95
C ILE A 246 -17.33 13.31 -3.24
N ASN A 247 -16.61 14.23 -2.60
CA ASN A 247 -16.71 15.67 -2.91
C ASN A 247 -16.31 15.98 -4.36
N ARG A 248 -15.28 15.32 -4.90
CA ARG A 248 -14.86 15.51 -6.29
C ARG A 248 -15.88 14.94 -7.28
N TRP A 249 -16.50 13.81 -6.94
CA TRP A 249 -17.61 13.26 -7.71
C TRP A 249 -18.82 14.20 -7.72
N ILE A 250 -19.21 14.75 -6.56
CA ILE A 250 -20.29 15.76 -6.46
C ILE A 250 -20.00 16.97 -7.37
N GLU A 251 -18.76 17.46 -7.37
CA GLU A 251 -18.37 18.60 -8.21
C GLU A 251 -18.45 18.26 -9.70
N LEU A 252 -18.05 17.04 -10.08
CA LEU A 252 -18.16 16.57 -11.46
C LEU A 252 -19.62 16.47 -11.91
N GLU A 253 -20.51 15.95 -11.07
CA GLU A 253 -21.94 15.88 -11.39
C GLU A 253 -22.60 17.27 -11.41
N ARG A 254 -22.13 18.20 -10.58
CA ARG A 254 -22.54 19.60 -10.62
C ARG A 254 -22.16 20.25 -11.96
N LEU A 255 -20.95 20.01 -12.46
CA LEU A 255 -20.51 20.47 -13.78
C LEU A 255 -21.32 19.82 -14.92
N ASN A 256 -21.75 18.58 -14.74
CA ASN A 256 -22.60 17.85 -15.69
C ASN A 256 -24.11 18.15 -15.53
N ASN A 257 -24.47 19.16 -14.74
CA ASN A 257 -25.86 19.55 -14.49
C ASN A 257 -26.77 18.40 -14.01
N TRP A 258 -26.23 17.43 -13.28
CA TRP A 258 -26.98 16.30 -12.72
C TRP A 258 -27.72 15.45 -13.76
N GLN A 259 -27.28 15.50 -15.03
CA GLN A 259 -27.91 14.78 -16.13
C GLN A 259 -27.53 13.31 -16.11
N THR A 260 -28.51 12.41 -16.20
CA THR A 260 -28.24 11.03 -16.59
C THR A 260 -27.89 11.03 -18.06
N VAL A 261 -26.65 10.68 -18.39
CA VAL A 261 -26.28 10.33 -19.76
C VAL A 261 -27.00 9.01 -20.07
N THR A 262 -28.26 9.10 -20.48
CA THR A 262 -29.08 7.97 -20.98
C THR A 262 -28.59 7.49 -22.34
N THR A 263 -27.73 8.27 -23.00
CA THR A 263 -26.92 7.88 -24.14
C THR A 263 -25.69 7.12 -23.67
N GLY A 264 -25.85 5.86 -23.27
CA GLY A 264 -24.69 4.97 -23.19
C GLY A 264 -24.03 4.90 -24.56
N LEU A 265 -22.81 5.44 -24.73
CA LEU A 265 -21.96 5.32 -25.93
C LEU A 265 -22.73 5.25 -27.27
N THR A 266 -23.79 6.04 -27.43
CA THR A 266 -24.50 6.11 -28.70
C THR A 266 -23.78 7.16 -29.53
N ASN A 267 -22.93 6.67 -30.42
CA ASN A 267 -22.49 7.37 -31.62
C ASN A 267 -23.67 8.11 -32.23
N VAL A 268 -23.67 9.44 -32.20
CA VAL A 268 -24.41 10.24 -33.18
C VAL A 268 -23.64 11.55 -33.41
N ASN A 269 -23.02 11.59 -34.60
CA ASN A 269 -22.57 12.71 -35.43
C ASN A 269 -21.62 13.77 -34.87
#